data_AF-A0AAU4GUA4-F1
#
_entry.id   AF-A0AAU4GUA4-F1
#
_cell.length_a   1.000
_cell.length_b   1.000
_cell.length_c   1.000
_cell.angle_alpha   90.00
_cell.angle_beta   90.00
_cell.angle_gamma   90.00
#
_symmetry.space_group_name_H-M   'P 1'
#
loop_
_entity.id
_entity.type
_entity.pdbx_description
1 polymer ?
#
loop_
_entity_poly.entity_id
_entity_poly.type
_entity_poly.pdbx_seq_one_letter_code
_entity_poly.pdbx_strand_id
1 'polypeptide(L)'
;MTELPHFDVLLARLARHRRLDLADLSTSAGVPEPQLRAVFDGTVPSPPLLQTLASALHLQTADLCVIAGVAVPEELAPLDARAGVMLPGLVGDAMGLPPEYRRRLRQLVRSLPQEERTQPVPALRVYERFERSPGGVLLRMIGNRNLSWAGTARTFLCLTGRYWAASTYAGVGNGRKELTPDLLVDFATVLGVPAETLSAVTGVDLPDDTPPRNPAAADAAELLWEVRRLTENQVRQVGDTVRAMSRG
;
A
#
# COMPACT_ATOMS: atom_id res chain seq x y z
N MET A 1 5.24 6.82 -23.16
CA MET A 1 5.03 6.62 -21.71
C MET A 1 3.62 7.06 -21.39
N THR A 2 2.84 6.22 -20.71
CA THR A 2 1.46 6.55 -20.37
C THR A 2 1.44 7.26 -19.02
N GLU A 3 1.18 8.57 -19.04
CA GLU A 3 0.90 9.34 -17.84
C GLU A 3 -0.36 8.78 -17.16
N LEU A 4 -0.38 8.76 -15.82
CA LEU A 4 -1.55 8.31 -15.09
C LEU A 4 -2.65 9.39 -15.20
N PRO A 5 -3.91 9.02 -15.50
CA PRO A 5 -5.01 9.99 -15.55
C PRO A 5 -5.17 10.81 -14.27
N HIS A 6 -5.86 11.95 -14.40
CA HIS A 6 -6.30 12.75 -13.26
C HIS A 6 -7.25 11.97 -12.34
N PHE A 7 -7.40 12.45 -11.11
CA PHE A 7 -8.08 11.70 -10.06
C PHE A 7 -9.58 11.50 -10.32
N ASP A 8 -10.25 12.44 -11.00
CA ASP A 8 -11.63 12.32 -11.47
C ASP A 8 -11.84 11.05 -12.32
N VAL A 9 -10.95 10.82 -13.29
CA VAL A 9 -10.97 9.63 -14.15
C VAL A 9 -10.69 8.37 -13.33
N LEU A 10 -9.70 8.41 -12.44
CA LEU A 10 -9.34 7.27 -11.59
C LEU A 10 -10.46 6.93 -10.60
N LEU A 11 -11.11 7.93 -10.01
CA LEU A 11 -12.26 7.77 -9.13
C LEU A 11 -13.43 7.15 -9.87
N ALA A 12 -13.72 7.59 -11.11
CA ALA A 12 -14.73 6.97 -11.95
C ALA A 12 -14.42 5.51 -12.29
N ARG A 13 -13.16 5.17 -12.56
CA ARG A 13 -12.73 3.77 -12.78
C ARG A 13 -12.90 2.92 -11.52
N LEU A 14 -12.48 3.43 -10.37
CA LEU A 14 -12.61 2.75 -9.08
C LEU A 14 -14.09 2.54 -8.69
N ALA A 15 -14.92 3.57 -8.81
CA ALA A 15 -16.35 3.50 -8.54
C ALA A 15 -17.04 2.48 -9.46
N ARG A 16 -16.78 2.54 -10.78
CA ARG A 16 -17.30 1.57 -11.75
C ARG A 16 -16.86 0.14 -11.44
N HIS A 17 -15.58 -0.05 -11.11
CA HIS A 17 -15.06 -1.37 -10.73
C HIS A 17 -15.81 -1.95 -9.51
N ARG A 18 -16.19 -1.08 -8.56
CA ARG A 18 -16.99 -1.42 -7.38
C ARG A 18 -18.50 -1.44 -7.64
N ARG A 19 -18.95 -1.13 -8.86
CA ARG A 19 -20.36 -0.99 -9.24
C ARG A 19 -21.10 0.04 -8.38
N LEU A 20 -20.41 1.12 -8.02
CA LEU A 20 -20.97 2.27 -7.31
C LEU A 20 -21.24 3.37 -8.33
N ASP A 21 -22.46 3.87 -8.38
CA ASP A 21 -22.73 5.16 -9.03
C ASP A 21 -22.43 6.33 -8.07
N LEU A 22 -22.70 7.56 -8.51
CA LEU A 22 -22.43 8.77 -7.70
C LEU A 22 -23.26 8.79 -6.41
N ALA A 23 -24.52 8.36 -6.47
CA ALA A 23 -25.42 8.35 -5.32
C ALA A 23 -25.02 7.25 -4.33
N ASP A 24 -24.69 6.05 -4.83
CA ASP A 24 -24.18 4.94 -4.03
C ASP A 24 -22.88 5.33 -3.31
N LEU A 25 -21.95 5.98 -4.03
CA LEU A 25 -20.69 6.43 -3.45
C LEU A 25 -20.91 7.55 -2.41
N SER A 26 -21.82 8.49 -2.69
CA SER A 26 -22.26 9.53 -1.75
C SER A 26 -22.78 8.92 -0.46
N THR A 27 -23.71 7.98 -0.56
CA THR A 27 -24.30 7.29 0.59
C THR A 27 -23.28 6.44 1.34
N SER A 28 -22.48 5.65 0.63
CA SER A 28 -21.47 4.77 1.23
C SER A 28 -20.37 5.54 1.96
N ALA A 29 -19.94 6.68 1.40
CA ALA A 29 -18.96 7.54 2.03
C ALA A 29 -19.58 8.50 3.07
N GLY A 30 -20.90 8.77 3.01
CA GLY A 30 -21.50 9.85 3.80
C GLY A 30 -21.01 11.24 3.37
N VAL A 31 -20.69 11.40 2.08
CA VAL A 31 -20.23 12.67 1.49
C VAL A 31 -21.36 13.25 0.65
N PRO A 32 -21.73 14.53 0.80
CA PRO A 32 -22.76 15.13 -0.03
C PRO A 32 -22.47 15.02 -1.53
N GLU A 33 -23.47 14.61 -2.32
CA GLU A 33 -23.33 14.49 -3.78
C GLU A 33 -22.73 15.72 -4.48
N PRO A 34 -23.07 16.98 -4.14
CA PRO A 34 -22.46 18.14 -4.79
C PRO A 34 -20.95 18.20 -4.60
N GLN A 35 -20.46 17.77 -3.43
CA GLN A 35 -19.03 17.70 -3.14
C GLN A 35 -18.35 16.59 -3.94
N LEU A 36 -18.98 15.42 -4.08
CA LEU A 36 -18.45 14.35 -4.93
C LEU A 36 -18.47 14.75 -6.41
N ARG A 37 -19.56 15.36 -6.88
CA ARG A 37 -19.69 15.85 -8.25
C ARG A 37 -18.55 16.82 -8.60
N ALA A 38 -18.23 17.75 -7.70
CA ALA A 38 -17.09 18.64 -7.90
C ALA A 38 -15.76 17.88 -8.10
N VAL A 39 -15.54 16.76 -7.42
CA VAL A 39 -14.34 15.91 -7.61
C VAL A 39 -14.39 15.17 -8.95
N PHE A 40 -15.56 14.65 -9.36
CA PHE A 40 -15.76 14.08 -10.70
C PHE A 40 -15.60 15.11 -11.81
N ASP A 41 -15.80 16.39 -11.51
CA ASP A 41 -15.56 17.51 -12.42
C ASP A 41 -14.11 18.04 -12.34
N GLY A 42 -13.21 17.33 -11.63
CA GLY A 42 -11.78 17.62 -11.60
C GLY A 42 -11.28 18.44 -10.40
N THR A 43 -12.14 18.77 -9.43
CA THR A 43 -11.71 19.45 -8.20
C THR A 43 -10.78 18.55 -7.39
N VAL A 44 -9.61 19.08 -6.99
CA VAL A 44 -8.66 18.35 -6.15
C VAL A 44 -9.29 18.10 -4.77
N PRO A 45 -9.44 16.83 -4.33
CA PRO A 45 -10.05 16.51 -3.05
C PRO A 45 -9.13 16.88 -1.89
N SER A 46 -9.73 17.32 -0.78
CA SER A 46 -8.99 17.57 0.46
C SER A 46 -8.65 16.24 1.17
N PRO A 47 -7.60 16.20 2.03
CA PRO A 47 -7.26 14.99 2.78
C PRO A 47 -8.40 14.42 3.64
N PRO A 48 -9.23 15.24 4.34
CA PRO A 48 -10.41 14.71 5.04
C PRO A 48 -11.42 14.05 4.11
N LEU A 49 -11.66 14.61 2.92
CA LEU A 49 -12.55 13.99 1.93
C LEU A 49 -11.99 12.65 1.44
N LEU A 50 -10.68 12.58 1.19
CA LEU A 50 -10.02 11.33 0.82
C LEU A 50 -10.07 10.28 1.93
N GLN A 51 -10.00 10.68 3.20
CA GLN A 51 -10.16 9.76 4.33
C GLN A 51 -11.53 9.08 4.30
N THR A 52 -12.58 9.85 4.06
CA THR A 52 -13.95 9.35 3.97
C THR A 52 -14.13 8.44 2.75
N LEU A 53 -13.63 8.85 1.58
CA LEU A 53 -13.69 8.07 0.34
C LEU A 53 -12.90 6.76 0.41
N ALA A 54 -11.74 6.76 1.09
CA ALA A 54 -10.89 5.58 1.19
C ALA A 54 -11.62 4.38 1.81
N SER A 55 -12.44 4.63 2.85
CA SER A 55 -13.27 3.61 3.49
C SER A 55 -14.29 3.01 2.51
N ALA A 56 -15.01 3.85 1.76
CA ALA A 56 -16.00 3.40 0.76
C ALA A 56 -15.35 2.64 -0.41
N LEU A 57 -14.12 2.99 -0.77
CA LEU A 57 -13.35 2.34 -1.83
C LEU A 57 -12.55 1.13 -1.34
N HIS A 58 -12.60 0.81 -0.04
CA HIS A 58 -11.79 -0.22 0.62
C HIS A 58 -10.30 -0.08 0.35
N LEU A 59 -9.80 1.16 0.40
CA LEU A 59 -8.40 1.51 0.23
C LEU A 59 -7.85 2.12 1.51
N GLN A 60 -6.53 2.05 1.67
CA GLN A 60 -5.86 2.81 2.72
C GLN A 60 -5.86 4.29 2.36
N THR A 61 -6.17 5.18 3.31
CA THR A 61 -6.21 6.64 3.05
C THR A 61 -4.89 7.17 2.47
N ALA A 62 -3.75 6.71 2.99
CA ALA A 62 -2.43 7.13 2.48
C ALA A 62 -2.23 6.72 1.01
N ASP A 63 -2.73 5.54 0.63
CA ASP A 63 -2.62 5.05 -0.75
C ASP A 63 -3.58 5.81 -1.67
N LEU A 64 -4.79 6.15 -1.20
CA LEU A 64 -5.71 6.98 -1.96
C LEU A 64 -5.17 8.41 -2.17
N CYS A 65 -4.46 8.99 -1.19
CA CYS A 65 -3.74 10.26 -1.37
C CYS A 65 -2.73 10.17 -2.51
N VAL A 66 -1.94 9.09 -2.55
CA VAL A 66 -0.97 8.85 -3.62
C VAL A 66 -1.66 8.71 -4.99
N ILE A 67 -2.77 7.99 -5.07
CA ILE A 67 -3.57 7.83 -6.30
C ILE A 67 -4.15 9.19 -6.76
N ALA A 68 -4.63 10.00 -5.82
CA ALA A 68 -5.14 11.34 -6.08
C ALA A 68 -4.05 12.33 -6.49
N GLY A 69 -2.78 12.00 -6.24
CA GLY A 69 -1.64 12.87 -6.50
C GLY A 69 -1.56 14.02 -5.49
N VAL A 70 -2.12 13.84 -4.29
CA VAL A 70 -2.00 14.80 -3.19
C VAL A 70 -0.96 14.31 -2.19
N ALA A 71 -0.36 15.24 -1.44
CA ALA A 71 0.58 14.88 -0.39
C ALA A 71 -0.11 14.00 0.67
N VAL A 72 0.58 12.93 1.10
CA VAL A 72 0.12 12.10 2.20
C VAL A 72 0.28 12.92 3.50
N PRO A 73 -0.80 13.13 4.28
CA PRO A 73 -0.72 13.78 5.58
C PRO A 73 0.34 13.13 6.47
N GLU A 74 1.03 13.94 7.26
CA GLU A 74 2.14 13.47 8.08
C GLU A 74 1.68 12.36 9.03
N GLU A 75 0.48 12.49 9.59
CA GLU A 75 -0.15 11.57 10.52
C GLU A 75 -0.39 10.19 9.91
N LEU A 76 -0.42 10.07 8.58
CA LEU A 76 -0.61 8.81 7.86
C LEU A 76 0.70 8.19 7.35
N ALA A 77 1.78 8.96 7.30
CA ALA A 77 3.09 8.48 6.90
C ALA A 77 3.65 7.46 7.92
N PRO A 78 4.62 6.61 7.52
CA PRO A 78 5.37 5.77 8.46
C PRO A 78 5.91 6.58 9.65
N LEU A 79 5.94 5.96 10.84
CA LEU A 79 6.37 6.63 12.06
C LEU A 79 7.89 6.79 12.10
N ASP A 80 8.62 5.70 11.87
CA ASP A 80 10.07 5.63 12.01
C ASP A 80 10.70 4.93 10.81
N ALA A 81 11.45 5.69 9.99
CA ALA A 81 12.11 5.17 8.80
C ALA A 81 13.19 4.10 9.12
N ARG A 82 13.77 4.11 10.32
CA ARG A 82 14.78 3.12 10.73
C ARG A 82 14.17 1.74 10.91
N ALA A 83 12.90 1.68 11.31
CA ALA A 83 12.18 0.42 11.45
C ALA A 83 12.07 -0.36 10.11
N GLY A 84 12.11 0.34 8.97
CA GLY A 84 11.97 -0.21 7.64
C GLY A 84 12.98 -1.32 7.29
N VAL A 85 14.19 -1.29 7.87
CA VAL A 85 15.24 -2.29 7.62
C VAL A 85 14.87 -3.68 8.16
N MET A 86 14.03 -3.74 9.20
CA MET A 86 13.63 -5.00 9.85
C MET A 86 12.40 -5.64 9.21
N LEU A 87 11.60 -4.86 8.47
CA LEU A 87 10.30 -5.31 7.96
C LEU A 87 10.38 -6.52 7.03
N PRO A 88 11.34 -6.64 6.09
CA PRO A 88 11.42 -7.83 5.25
C PRO A 88 11.73 -9.11 6.04
N GLY A 89 12.53 -9.00 7.11
CA GLY A 89 12.81 -10.11 8.01
C GLY A 89 11.57 -10.51 8.80
N LEU A 90 10.88 -9.53 9.39
CA LEU A 90 9.63 -9.74 10.12
C LEU A 90 8.56 -10.40 9.24
N VAL A 91 8.38 -9.93 8.01
CA VAL A 91 7.43 -10.50 7.04
C VAL A 91 7.81 -11.95 6.70
N GLY A 92 9.09 -12.21 6.43
CA GLY A 92 9.58 -13.56 6.16
C GLY A 92 9.33 -14.51 7.33
N ASP A 93 9.64 -14.09 8.55
CA ASP A 93 9.41 -14.89 9.76
C ASP A 93 7.89 -15.14 9.98
N ALA A 94 7.05 -14.12 9.76
CA ALA A 94 5.60 -14.22 9.92
C ALA A 94 4.95 -15.15 8.87
N MET A 95 5.48 -15.20 7.64
CA MET A 95 5.01 -16.12 6.59
C MET A 95 5.14 -17.60 6.99
N GLY A 96 6.13 -17.94 7.81
CA GLY A 96 6.34 -19.30 8.32
C GLY A 96 5.46 -19.69 9.51
N LEU A 97 4.77 -18.73 10.13
CA LEU A 97 3.91 -19.01 11.28
C LEU A 97 2.58 -19.64 10.86
N PRO A 98 1.97 -20.51 11.69
CA PRO A 98 0.58 -20.90 11.55
C PRO A 98 -0.42 -19.72 11.61
N PRO A 99 -1.63 -19.85 11.02
CA PRO A 99 -2.62 -18.76 10.98
C PRO A 99 -3.01 -18.16 12.34
N GLU A 100 -3.10 -18.98 13.38
CA GLU A 100 -3.39 -18.55 14.75
C GLU A 100 -2.26 -17.70 15.34
N TYR A 101 -1.00 -18.01 15.05
CA TYR A 101 0.14 -17.22 15.52
C TYR A 101 0.29 -15.93 14.71
N ARG A 102 -0.01 -15.93 13.40
CA ARG A 102 -0.11 -14.67 12.63
C ARG A 102 -1.21 -13.76 13.17
N ARG A 103 -2.38 -14.30 13.51
CA ARG A 103 -3.47 -13.52 14.15
C ARG A 103 -3.03 -12.96 15.50
N ARG A 104 -2.40 -13.78 16.35
CA ARG A 104 -1.88 -13.34 17.67
C ARG A 104 -0.82 -12.25 17.53
N LEU A 105 0.08 -12.37 16.54
CA LEU A 105 1.08 -11.36 16.24
C LEU A 105 0.46 -10.01 15.87
N ARG A 106 -0.58 -10.03 15.03
CA ARG A 106 -1.31 -8.80 14.66
C ARG A 106 -2.06 -8.19 15.83
N GLN A 107 -2.64 -9.01 16.70
CA GLN A 107 -3.23 -8.54 17.95
C GLN A 107 -2.19 -7.87 18.85
N LEU A 108 -0.98 -8.43 18.96
CA LEU A 108 0.13 -7.79 19.66
C LEU A 108 0.46 -6.43 19.05
N VAL A 109 0.67 -6.34 17.74
CA VAL A 109 0.97 -5.07 17.04
C VAL A 109 -0.10 -4.02 17.34
N ARG A 110 -1.38 -4.38 17.28
CA ARG A 110 -2.50 -3.47 17.59
C ARG A 110 -2.61 -3.08 19.05
N SER A 111 -2.04 -3.87 19.97
CA SER A 111 -2.04 -3.60 21.41
C SER A 111 -0.91 -2.69 21.87
N LEU A 112 0.13 -2.51 21.03
CA LEU A 112 1.24 -1.62 21.35
C LEU A 112 0.77 -0.17 21.33
N PRO A 113 1.24 0.69 22.27
CA PRO A 113 0.87 2.09 22.28
C PRO A 113 1.38 2.78 21.02
N GLN A 114 0.54 3.65 20.44
CA GLN A 114 0.97 4.51 19.34
C GLN A 114 1.85 5.62 19.91
N GLU A 115 3.15 5.57 19.61
CA GLU A 115 4.09 6.63 19.99
C GLU A 115 3.91 7.88 19.13
N GLU A 116 4.20 9.03 19.73
CA GLU A 116 4.25 10.30 19.00
C GLU A 116 5.46 10.36 18.09
N ARG A 117 5.31 11.08 16.97
CA ARG A 117 6.43 11.32 16.07
C ARG A 117 7.36 12.37 16.67
N THR A 118 8.64 12.02 16.80
CA THR A 118 9.69 12.91 17.33
C THR A 118 10.61 13.49 16.25
N GLN A 119 10.56 12.94 15.03
CA GLN A 119 11.36 13.40 13.89
C GLN A 119 10.46 13.63 12.69
N PRO A 120 10.71 14.66 11.87
CA PRO A 120 9.90 14.93 10.69
C PRO A 120 9.96 13.76 9.70
N VAL A 121 8.92 13.63 8.87
CA VAL A 121 8.93 12.67 7.77
C VAL A 121 10.12 12.96 6.86
N PRO A 122 10.99 11.97 6.58
CA PRO A 122 12.13 12.18 5.72
C PRO A 122 11.70 12.66 4.33
N ALA A 123 12.38 13.67 3.81
CA ALA A 123 12.16 14.10 2.44
C ALA A 123 12.54 12.97 1.46
N LEU A 124 11.73 12.78 0.41
CA LEU A 124 12.03 11.82 -0.64
C LEU A 124 13.35 12.17 -1.32
N ARG A 125 14.23 11.17 -1.46
CA ARG A 125 15.47 11.30 -2.22
C ARG A 125 15.12 11.54 -3.68
N VAL A 126 16.02 12.19 -4.43
CA VAL A 126 15.76 12.58 -5.83
C VAL A 126 15.31 11.39 -6.68
N TYR A 127 15.92 10.22 -6.49
CA TYR A 127 15.59 9.01 -7.23
C TYR A 127 14.30 8.30 -6.78
N GLU A 128 13.70 8.74 -5.67
CA GLU A 128 12.39 8.28 -5.16
C GLU A 128 11.25 9.23 -5.56
N ARG A 129 11.58 10.37 -6.20
CA ARG A 129 10.61 11.32 -6.74
C ARG A 129 10.13 10.83 -8.10
N PHE A 130 9.23 9.85 -8.05
CA PHE A 130 8.63 9.31 -9.26
C PHE A 130 7.62 10.27 -9.87
N GLU A 131 7.58 10.32 -11.19
CA GLU A 131 6.50 10.98 -11.94
C GLU A 131 5.14 10.37 -11.64
N ARG A 132 4.05 11.01 -12.07
CA ARG A 132 2.69 10.47 -11.94
C ARG A 132 2.42 9.41 -13.02
N SER A 133 3.14 8.29 -12.92
CA SER A 133 2.96 7.10 -13.76
C SER A 133 2.36 5.94 -12.96
N PRO A 134 1.81 4.89 -13.62
CA PRO A 134 1.36 3.68 -12.94
C PRO A 134 2.41 3.09 -11.99
N GLY A 135 3.63 2.88 -12.47
CA GLY A 135 4.73 2.37 -11.64
C GLY A 135 5.12 3.32 -10.51
N GLY A 136 5.14 4.63 -10.76
CA GLY A 136 5.49 5.64 -9.78
C GLY A 136 4.47 5.73 -8.63
N VAL A 137 3.17 5.59 -8.93
CA VAL A 137 2.12 5.50 -7.91
C VAL A 137 2.29 4.24 -7.06
N LEU A 138 2.50 3.06 -7.66
CA LEU A 138 2.68 1.83 -6.91
C LEU A 138 3.91 1.87 -5.99
N LEU A 139 5.03 2.42 -6.43
CA LEU A 139 6.21 2.57 -5.57
C LEU A 139 6.02 3.58 -4.43
N ARG A 140 5.25 4.65 -4.64
CA ARG A 140 4.88 5.56 -3.55
C ARG A 140 3.98 4.86 -2.52
N MET A 141 3.05 4.01 -2.95
CA MET A 141 2.24 3.19 -2.03
C MET A 141 3.11 2.17 -1.26
N ILE A 142 4.13 1.59 -1.90
CA ILE A 142 5.13 0.76 -1.20
C ILE A 142 5.92 1.58 -0.18
N GLY A 143 6.23 2.85 -0.48
CA GLY A 143 6.80 3.78 0.49
C GLY A 143 5.93 3.96 1.73
N ASN A 144 4.60 3.96 1.57
CA ASN A 144 3.67 3.96 2.70
C ASN A 144 3.75 2.66 3.54
N ARG A 145 4.41 1.59 3.07
CA ARG A 145 4.72 0.38 3.86
C ARG A 145 6.05 0.47 4.63
N ASN A 146 6.70 1.64 4.61
CA ASN A 146 8.01 1.88 5.22
C ASN A 146 9.13 0.99 4.64
N LEU A 147 9.02 0.63 3.36
CA LEU A 147 10.01 -0.21 2.67
C LEU A 147 11.00 0.63 1.87
N SER A 148 12.30 0.39 2.09
CA SER A 148 13.36 0.83 1.18
C SER A 148 13.37 -0.03 -0.09
N TRP A 149 14.08 0.36 -1.15
CA TRP A 149 14.13 -0.44 -2.39
C TRP A 149 14.67 -1.87 -2.19
N ALA A 150 15.71 -2.02 -1.38
CA ALA A 150 16.23 -3.35 -1.03
C ALA A 150 15.21 -4.12 -0.19
N GLY A 151 14.52 -3.43 0.72
CA GLY A 151 13.42 -3.99 1.49
C GLY A 151 12.27 -4.45 0.60
N THR A 152 11.88 -3.67 -0.41
CA THR A 152 10.86 -4.01 -1.41
C THR A 152 11.23 -5.31 -2.12
N ALA A 153 12.43 -5.41 -2.68
CA ALA A 153 12.86 -6.62 -3.40
C ALA A 153 12.80 -7.87 -2.51
N ARG A 154 13.25 -7.77 -1.25
CA ARG A 154 13.21 -8.88 -0.30
C ARG A 154 11.77 -9.23 0.12
N THR A 155 10.93 -8.23 0.39
CA THR A 155 9.52 -8.44 0.76
C THR A 155 8.74 -9.08 -0.38
N PHE A 156 8.96 -8.67 -1.63
CA PHE A 156 8.35 -9.31 -2.80
C PHE A 156 8.73 -10.79 -2.87
N LEU A 157 10.03 -11.11 -2.76
CA LEU A 157 10.48 -12.51 -2.71
C LEU A 157 9.79 -13.31 -1.59
N CYS A 158 9.66 -12.74 -0.39
CA CYS A 158 9.01 -13.43 0.73
C CYS A 158 7.50 -13.67 0.51
N LEU A 159 6.79 -12.71 -0.10
CA LEU A 159 5.33 -12.76 -0.21
C LEU A 159 4.84 -13.45 -1.49
N THR A 160 5.59 -13.35 -2.58
CA THR A 160 5.17 -13.83 -3.90
C THR A 160 6.02 -15.00 -4.40
N GLY A 161 7.17 -15.26 -3.77
CA GLY A 161 8.17 -16.22 -4.25
C GLY A 161 8.94 -15.73 -5.49
N ARG A 162 8.63 -14.55 -6.02
CA ARG A 162 9.29 -13.98 -7.20
C ARG A 162 10.30 -12.91 -6.79
N TYR A 163 11.54 -13.08 -7.22
CA TYR A 163 12.58 -12.09 -7.03
C TYR A 163 12.72 -11.19 -8.25
N TRP A 164 12.69 -9.88 -8.01
CA TRP A 164 13.12 -8.88 -8.99
C TRP A 164 14.22 -8.02 -8.38
N ALA A 165 15.23 -7.67 -9.18
CA ALA A 165 16.28 -6.77 -8.75
C ALA A 165 15.70 -5.40 -8.34
N ALA A 166 16.27 -4.75 -7.32
CA ALA A 166 15.86 -3.42 -6.87
C ALA A 166 15.82 -2.38 -8.02
N SER A 167 16.77 -2.48 -8.95
CA SER A 167 16.85 -1.63 -10.15
C SER A 167 15.68 -1.84 -11.13
N THR A 168 15.04 -3.01 -11.14
CA THR A 168 13.84 -3.25 -11.94
C THR A 168 12.67 -2.43 -11.41
N TYR A 169 12.43 -2.46 -10.10
CA TYR A 169 11.40 -1.62 -9.49
C TYR A 169 11.65 -0.13 -9.75
N ALA A 170 12.88 0.33 -9.53
CA ALA A 170 13.26 1.72 -9.83
C ALA A 170 13.03 2.07 -11.31
N GLY A 171 13.33 1.15 -12.23
CA GLY A 171 13.03 1.29 -13.66
C GLY A 171 11.54 1.47 -13.92
N VAL A 172 10.70 0.64 -13.32
CA VAL A 172 9.24 0.70 -13.44
C VAL A 172 8.67 2.00 -12.84
N GLY A 173 9.13 2.39 -11.65
CA GLY A 173 8.71 3.64 -11.01
C GLY A 173 9.03 4.88 -11.85
N ASN A 174 10.18 4.88 -12.51
CA ASN A 174 10.63 5.96 -13.39
C ASN A 174 10.12 5.82 -14.84
N GLY A 175 9.21 4.87 -15.13
CA GLY A 175 8.70 4.64 -16.50
C GLY A 175 9.74 4.14 -17.50
N ARG A 176 10.94 3.76 -17.05
CA ARG A 176 12.04 3.21 -17.87
C ARG A 176 11.87 1.72 -18.15
N LYS A 177 11.02 1.04 -17.37
CA LYS A 177 10.59 -0.34 -17.61
C LYS A 177 9.08 -0.40 -17.54
N GLU A 178 8.50 -1.32 -18.31
CA GLU A 178 7.07 -1.57 -18.31
C GLU A 178 6.60 -2.21 -17.00
N LEU A 179 5.43 -1.79 -16.54
CA LEU A 179 4.69 -2.47 -15.48
C LEU A 179 3.91 -3.63 -16.10
N THR A 180 4.44 -4.84 -16.01
CA THR A 180 3.80 -6.02 -16.58
C THR A 180 2.60 -6.49 -15.74
N PRO A 181 1.64 -7.24 -16.33
CA PRO A 181 0.52 -7.84 -15.60
C PRO A 181 0.94 -8.68 -14.38
N ASP A 182 1.98 -9.52 -14.54
CA ASP A 182 2.54 -10.32 -13.45
C ASP A 182 3.08 -9.47 -12.30
N LEU A 183 3.79 -8.39 -12.65
CA LEU A 183 4.35 -7.49 -11.67
C LEU A 183 3.25 -6.72 -10.94
N LEU A 184 2.14 -6.38 -11.61
CA LEU A 184 0.98 -5.77 -10.98
C LEU A 184 0.36 -6.70 -9.92
N VAL A 185 0.25 -8.00 -10.19
CA VAL A 185 -0.21 -9.00 -9.21
C VAL A 185 0.74 -9.11 -8.01
N ASP A 186 2.05 -9.04 -8.25
CA ASP A 186 3.04 -8.99 -7.16
C ASP A 186 2.86 -7.73 -6.30
N PHE A 187 2.67 -6.57 -6.93
CA PHE A 187 2.37 -5.31 -6.23
C PHE A 187 1.09 -5.41 -5.40
N ALA A 188 0.02 -5.97 -5.97
CA ALA A 188 -1.26 -6.19 -5.29
C ALA A 188 -1.07 -7.02 -4.02
N THR A 189 -0.29 -8.10 -4.12
CA THR A 189 0.04 -8.97 -2.99
C THR A 189 0.76 -8.21 -1.88
N VAL A 190 1.84 -7.48 -2.20
CA VAL A 190 2.65 -6.77 -1.19
C VAL A 190 1.90 -5.58 -0.59
N LEU A 191 1.11 -4.86 -1.39
CA LEU A 191 0.31 -3.74 -0.91
C LEU A 191 -0.90 -4.19 -0.07
N GLY A 192 -1.31 -5.45 -0.20
CA GLY A 192 -2.53 -5.96 0.41
C GLY A 192 -3.80 -5.42 -0.24
N VAL A 193 -3.72 -4.98 -1.49
CA VAL A 193 -4.83 -4.39 -2.27
C VAL A 193 -5.26 -5.39 -3.34
N PRO A 194 -6.56 -5.55 -3.64
CA PRO A 194 -7.01 -6.41 -4.74
C PRO A 194 -6.35 -6.04 -6.07
N ALA A 195 -5.93 -7.04 -6.86
CA ALA A 195 -5.22 -6.82 -8.11
C ALA A 195 -6.10 -6.07 -9.13
N GLU A 196 -7.40 -6.33 -9.11
CA GLU A 196 -8.42 -5.70 -9.95
C GLU A 196 -8.57 -4.21 -9.60
N THR A 197 -8.40 -3.85 -8.32
CA THR A 197 -8.36 -2.45 -7.90
C THR A 197 -7.13 -1.75 -8.44
N LEU A 198 -5.96 -2.39 -8.40
CA LEU A 198 -4.75 -1.80 -9.00
C LEU A 198 -4.82 -1.75 -10.52
N SER A 199 -5.47 -2.73 -11.16
CA SER A 199 -5.74 -2.74 -12.60
C SER A 199 -6.62 -1.56 -12.99
N ALA A 200 -7.70 -1.29 -12.25
CA ALA A 200 -8.56 -0.13 -12.48
C ALA A 200 -7.80 1.21 -12.37
N VAL A 201 -6.84 1.30 -11.45
CA VAL A 201 -6.00 2.50 -11.28
C VAL A 201 -4.97 2.62 -12.41
N THR A 202 -4.25 1.55 -12.69
CA THR A 202 -3.08 1.57 -13.59
C THR A 202 -3.44 1.44 -15.07
N GLY A 203 -4.62 0.88 -15.38
CA GLY A 203 -5.02 0.51 -16.74
C GLY A 203 -4.29 -0.71 -17.29
N VAL A 204 -3.57 -1.46 -16.46
CA VAL A 204 -2.88 -2.69 -16.86
C VAL A 204 -3.83 -3.87 -16.65
N ASP A 205 -4.10 -4.63 -17.71
CA ASP A 205 -4.95 -5.82 -17.65
C ASP A 205 -4.29 -6.93 -16.81
N LEU A 206 -5.12 -7.68 -16.09
CA LEU A 206 -4.67 -8.81 -15.30
C LEU A 206 -4.45 -10.05 -16.19
N PRO A 207 -3.54 -10.97 -15.79
CA PRO A 207 -3.45 -12.27 -16.43
C PRO A 207 -4.77 -13.04 -16.30
N ASP A 208 -5.16 -13.77 -17.35
CA ASP A 208 -6.39 -14.59 -17.38
C ASP A 208 -6.42 -15.61 -16.23
N ASP A 209 -5.26 -16.17 -15.87
CA ASP A 209 -5.09 -17.15 -14.79
C ASP A 209 -4.38 -16.52 -13.57
N THR A 210 -5.04 -15.56 -12.92
CA THR A 210 -4.50 -15.01 -11.66
C THR A 210 -4.60 -16.07 -10.55
N PRO A 211 -3.49 -16.49 -9.93
CA PRO A 211 -3.53 -17.52 -8.90
C PRO A 211 -4.32 -17.05 -7.68
N PRO A 212 -4.98 -17.97 -6.94
CA PRO A 212 -5.68 -17.63 -5.72
C PRO A 212 -4.77 -16.91 -4.72
N ARG A 213 -5.30 -15.89 -4.06
CA ARG A 213 -4.54 -15.12 -3.07
C ARG A 213 -4.08 -16.03 -1.92
N ASN A 214 -2.77 -16.10 -1.71
CA ASN A 214 -2.19 -16.84 -0.58
C ASN A 214 -2.62 -16.18 0.75
N PRO A 215 -3.33 -16.88 1.66
CA PRO A 215 -3.78 -16.31 2.93
C PRO A 215 -2.63 -15.84 3.83
N ALA A 216 -1.49 -16.55 3.84
CA ALA A 216 -0.32 -16.13 4.61
C ALA A 216 0.25 -14.82 4.08
N ALA A 217 0.33 -14.66 2.76
CA ALA A 217 0.79 -13.42 2.13
C ALA A 217 -0.17 -12.25 2.40
N ALA A 218 -1.48 -12.52 2.43
CA ALA A 218 -2.48 -11.52 2.80
C ALA A 218 -2.31 -11.06 4.26
N ASP A 219 -2.18 -12.00 5.20
CA ASP A 219 -1.93 -11.69 6.63
C ASP A 219 -0.65 -10.88 6.80
N ALA A 220 0.41 -11.24 6.08
CA ALA A 220 1.70 -10.58 6.17
C ALA A 220 1.71 -9.18 5.51
N ALA A 221 0.95 -8.97 4.43
CA ALA A 221 0.75 -7.64 3.85
C ALA A 221 -0.03 -6.72 4.80
N GLU A 222 -1.03 -7.26 5.51
CA GLU A 222 -1.75 -6.52 6.55
C GLU A 222 -0.86 -6.21 7.76
N LEU A 223 -0.03 -7.17 8.19
CA LEU A 223 0.98 -6.94 9.22
C LEU A 223 1.95 -5.82 8.81
N LEU A 224 2.46 -5.87 7.57
CA LEU A 224 3.36 -4.86 7.01
C LEU A 224 2.72 -3.46 7.03
N TRP A 225 1.43 -3.37 6.74
CA TRP A 225 0.69 -2.12 6.90
C TRP A 225 0.67 -1.68 8.36
N GLU A 226 0.26 -2.53 9.30
CA GLU A 226 0.10 -2.17 10.71
C GLU A 226 1.41 -1.72 11.36
N VAL A 227 2.53 -2.42 11.10
CA VAL A 227 3.83 -2.12 11.73
C VAL A 227 4.50 -0.85 11.25
N ARG A 228 4.05 -0.25 10.13
CA ARG A 228 4.60 1.04 9.63
C ARG A 228 4.48 2.17 10.66
N ARG A 229 3.53 2.03 11.59
CA ARG A 229 3.19 3.01 12.63
C ARG A 229 3.93 2.79 13.94
N LEU A 230 4.79 1.78 14.00
CA LEU A 230 5.61 1.45 15.16
C LEU A 230 7.00 2.10 15.05
N THR A 231 7.62 2.32 16.21
CA THR A 231 9.03 2.73 16.31
C THR A 231 9.97 1.56 16.00
N GLU A 232 11.25 1.85 15.76
CA GLU A 232 12.28 0.82 15.62
C GLU A 232 12.28 -0.18 16.79
N ASN A 233 12.17 0.31 18.04
CA ASN A 233 12.17 -0.55 19.22
C ASN A 233 10.94 -1.46 19.29
N GLN A 234 9.77 -0.94 18.96
CA GLN A 234 8.53 -1.72 18.91
C GLN A 234 8.59 -2.79 17.81
N VAL A 235 9.10 -2.47 16.61
CA VAL A 235 9.28 -3.46 15.55
C VAL A 235 10.28 -4.55 15.96
N ARG A 236 11.34 -4.20 16.68
CA ARG A 236 12.29 -5.18 17.24
C ARG A 236 11.60 -6.14 18.22
N GLN A 237 10.81 -5.61 19.17
CA GLN A 237 10.03 -6.40 20.11
C GLN A 237 9.07 -7.37 19.42
N VAL A 238 8.38 -6.89 18.37
CA VAL A 238 7.49 -7.72 17.55
C VAL A 238 8.28 -8.84 16.87
N GLY A 239 9.44 -8.52 16.29
CA GLY A 239 10.32 -9.51 15.66
C GLY A 239 10.85 -10.58 16.63
N ASP A 240 11.23 -10.19 17.85
CA ASP A 240 11.65 -11.14 18.89
C ASP A 240 10.51 -12.08 19.28
N THR A 241 9.29 -11.55 19.35
CA THR A 241 8.09 -12.34 19.63
C THR A 241 7.81 -13.37 18.54
N VAL A 242 7.91 -12.99 17.26
CA VAL A 242 7.74 -13.92 16.14
C VAL A 242 8.74 -15.07 16.22
N ARG A 243 10.02 -14.75 16.44
CA ARG A 243 11.07 -15.77 16.56
C ARG A 243 10.85 -16.71 17.74
N ALA A 244 10.27 -16.23 18.84
CA ALA A 244 9.90 -17.07 19.97
C ALA A 244 8.73 -18.00 19.61
N MET A 245 7.72 -17.52 18.88
CA MET A 245 6.59 -18.33 18.40
C MET A 245 7.03 -19.43 17.43
N SER A 246 8.03 -19.19 16.58
CA SER A 246 8.52 -20.18 15.61
C SER A 246 9.39 -21.29 16.23
N ARG A 247 9.79 -21.16 17.50
CA ARG A 247 10.64 -22.12 18.22
C ARG A 247 9.88 -23.03 19.18
N GLY A 248 8.60 -22.75 19.43
CA GLY A 248 7.71 -23.57 20.26
C GLY A 248 6.84 -24.47 19.41
#